data_AF-A0A919Q1N1-F1
#
_entry.id   AF-A0A919Q1N1-F1
#
_cell.length_a   1.000
_cell.length_b   1.000
_cell.length_c   1.000
_cell.angle_alpha   90.00
_cell.angle_beta   90.00
_cell.angle_gamma   90.00
#
_symmetry.space_group_name_H-M   'P 1'
#
loop_
_entity.id
_entity.type
_entity.pdbx_description
1 polymer ?
#
loop_
_entity_poly.entity_id
_entity_poly.type
_entity_poly.pdbx_seq_one_letter_code
_entity_poly.pdbx_strand_id
1 'polypeptide(L)'
;MPTPVSTLVHVAALATSVPQVTFSLDTTGGSTVVIGDFAEASMCTHAFRQVVAQWPAHGDHAPCVEAIHVEGAIERGPVLADGAARWFVSELGAQATIAAIRTAREGGPHVDTRVRFDSVLAVSVVRMASDSLDSDALDEAATLAYAACLAEHLIDAAAVS
;
A
#
# COMPACT_ATOMS: atom_id res chain seq x y z
N MET A 1 -5.72 -19.58 -1.40
CA MET A 1 -6.83 -18.73 -0.91
C MET A 1 -6.95 -17.56 -1.86
N PRO A 2 -8.16 -17.12 -2.23
CA PRO A 2 -8.31 -15.97 -3.11
C PRO A 2 -7.78 -14.70 -2.43
N THR A 3 -7.06 -13.87 -3.18
CA THR A 3 -6.60 -12.56 -2.72
C THR A 3 -7.81 -11.65 -2.44
N PRO A 4 -7.93 -11.05 -1.24
CA PRO A 4 -9.03 -10.15 -0.94
C PRO A 4 -8.92 -8.86 -1.76
N VAL A 5 -10.05 -8.23 -2.05
CA VAL A 5 -10.10 -6.98 -2.84
C VAL A 5 -9.30 -5.87 -2.17
N SER A 6 -9.27 -5.79 -0.83
CA SER A 6 -8.45 -4.83 -0.08
C SER A 6 -6.95 -4.96 -0.39
N THR A 7 -6.44 -6.17 -0.63
CA THR A 7 -5.05 -6.34 -1.09
C THR A 7 -4.85 -5.72 -2.47
N LEU A 8 -5.79 -5.86 -3.40
CA LEU A 8 -5.69 -5.21 -4.71
C LEU A 8 -5.82 -3.68 -4.62
N VAL A 9 -6.61 -3.18 -3.67
CA VAL A 9 -6.68 -1.74 -3.34
C VAL A 9 -5.31 -1.23 -2.92
N HIS A 10 -4.61 -1.96 -2.05
CA HIS A 10 -3.26 -1.57 -1.64
C HIS A 10 -2.27 -1.59 -2.80
N VAL A 11 -2.31 -2.64 -3.63
CA VAL A 11 -1.47 -2.74 -4.84
C VAL A 11 -1.73 -1.57 -5.78
N ALA A 12 -3.00 -1.22 -6.06
CA ALA A 12 -3.34 -0.10 -6.93
C ALA A 12 -2.86 1.25 -6.36
N ALA A 13 -3.00 1.44 -5.06
CA ALA A 13 -2.54 2.66 -4.38
C ALA A 13 -1.01 2.79 -4.43
N LEU A 14 -0.28 1.70 -4.25
CA LEU A 14 1.19 1.67 -4.34
C LEU A 14 1.68 1.83 -5.77
N ALA A 15 1.09 1.13 -6.73
CA ALA A 15 1.43 1.21 -8.16
C ALA A 15 1.34 2.64 -8.71
N THR A 16 0.38 3.43 -8.22
CA THR A 16 0.22 4.84 -8.63
C THR A 16 1.10 5.83 -7.86
N SER A 17 1.82 5.38 -6.83
CA SER A 17 2.54 6.28 -5.90
C SER A 17 4.05 6.04 -5.85
N VAL A 18 4.47 4.77 -5.93
CA VAL A 18 5.88 4.39 -5.81
C VAL A 18 6.54 4.58 -7.17
N PRO A 19 7.60 5.38 -7.29
CA PRO A 19 8.30 5.59 -8.55
C PRO A 19 8.84 4.28 -9.12
N GLN A 20 8.69 4.08 -10.43
CA GLN A 20 9.31 2.97 -11.18
C GLN A 20 8.97 1.55 -10.66
N VAL A 21 7.92 1.41 -9.85
CA VAL A 21 7.45 0.10 -9.40
C VAL A 21 6.59 -0.54 -10.49
N THR A 22 6.71 -1.86 -10.63
CA THR A 22 5.84 -2.68 -11.46
C THR A 22 5.23 -3.77 -10.60
N PHE A 23 3.94 -4.04 -10.80
CA PHE A 23 3.26 -5.14 -10.13
C PHE A 23 2.83 -6.18 -11.15
N SER A 24 3.07 -7.46 -10.88
CA SER A 24 2.63 -8.57 -11.72
C SER A 24 1.66 -9.43 -10.92
N LEU A 25 0.47 -9.66 -11.48
CA LEU A 25 -0.58 -10.48 -10.86
C LEU A 25 -0.71 -11.79 -11.61
N ASP A 26 -0.32 -12.89 -10.99
CA ASP A 26 -0.56 -14.22 -11.55
C ASP A 26 -2.00 -14.63 -11.26
N THR A 27 -2.70 -15.06 -12.30
CA THR A 27 -4.10 -15.46 -12.22
C THR A 27 -4.25 -16.97 -12.25
N THR A 28 -5.36 -17.49 -11.70
CA THR A 28 -5.66 -18.94 -11.68
C THR A 28 -5.74 -19.59 -13.06
N GLY A 29 -5.90 -18.81 -14.12
CA GLY A 29 -5.85 -19.30 -15.51
C GLY A 29 -4.44 -19.51 -16.07
N GLY A 30 -3.39 -19.23 -15.30
CA GLY A 30 -2.00 -19.27 -15.76
C GLY A 30 -1.54 -18.04 -16.55
N SER A 31 -2.35 -16.97 -16.55
CA SER A 31 -2.00 -15.69 -17.16
C SER A 31 -1.44 -14.72 -16.12
N THR A 32 -0.49 -13.87 -16.52
CA THR A 32 0.05 -12.79 -15.68
C THR A 32 -0.43 -11.45 -16.21
N VAL A 33 -0.98 -10.61 -15.33
CA VAL A 33 -1.34 -9.22 -15.63
C VAL A 33 -0.25 -8.31 -15.08
N VAL A 34 0.50 -7.66 -15.97
CA VAL A 34 1.56 -6.71 -15.59
C VAL A 34 0.99 -5.30 -15.53
N ILE A 35 1.20 -4.64 -14.40
CA ILE A 35 0.70 -3.29 -14.10
C ILE A 35 1.89 -2.35 -14.00
N GLY A 36 1.92 -1.33 -14.86
CA GLY A 36 2.97 -0.33 -14.88
C GLY A 36 2.76 0.70 -15.99
N ASP A 37 3.54 1.78 -15.95
CA ASP A 37 3.42 2.88 -16.92
C ASP A 37 4.49 2.77 -18.02
N PHE A 38 4.46 1.67 -18.76
CA PHE A 38 5.34 1.38 -19.91
C PHE A 38 4.60 0.56 -20.99
N ALA A 39 5.18 0.45 -22.19
CA ALA A 39 4.48 -0.05 -23.38
C ALA A 39 4.13 -1.55 -23.31
N GLU A 40 4.96 -2.34 -22.63
CA GLU A 40 4.80 -3.79 -22.47
C GLU A 40 3.86 -4.17 -21.31
N ALA A 41 3.42 -3.20 -20.49
CA ALA A 41 2.49 -3.46 -19.40
C ALA A 41 1.13 -3.92 -19.96
N SER A 42 0.55 -4.94 -19.36
CA SER A 42 -0.81 -5.39 -19.69
C SER A 42 -1.86 -4.33 -19.37
N MET A 43 -1.59 -3.50 -18.35
CA MET A 43 -2.48 -2.44 -17.89
C MET A 43 -1.68 -1.28 -17.28
N CYS A 44 -2.07 -0.04 -17.58
CA CYS A 44 -1.48 1.11 -16.89
C CYS A 44 -2.01 1.25 -15.46
N THR A 45 -1.24 1.92 -14.61
CA THR A 45 -1.56 2.07 -13.17
C THR A 45 -2.91 2.76 -12.95
N HIS A 46 -3.25 3.73 -13.81
CA HIS A 46 -4.53 4.44 -13.78
C HIS A 46 -5.72 3.52 -14.09
N ALA A 47 -5.63 2.71 -15.15
CA ALA A 47 -6.71 1.79 -15.53
C ALA A 47 -6.91 0.72 -14.45
N PHE A 48 -5.83 0.18 -13.89
CA PHE A 48 -5.89 -0.78 -12.80
C PHE A 48 -6.56 -0.19 -11.56
N ARG A 49 -6.19 1.04 -11.16
CA ARG A 49 -6.84 1.77 -10.08
C ARG A 49 -8.35 1.93 -10.28
N GLN A 50 -8.81 2.20 -11.49
CA GLN A 50 -10.25 2.30 -11.79
C GLN A 50 -10.96 0.95 -11.67
N VAL A 51 -10.35 -0.13 -12.19
CA VAL A 51 -10.92 -1.49 -12.11
C VAL A 51 -11.12 -1.89 -10.65
N VAL A 52 -10.10 -1.68 -9.81
CA VAL A 52 -10.16 -2.04 -8.39
C VAL A 52 -11.19 -1.19 -7.64
N ALA A 53 -11.26 0.13 -7.91
CA ALA A 53 -12.22 1.02 -7.27
C ALA A 53 -13.68 0.68 -7.57
N GLN A 54 -13.94 0.07 -8.72
CA GLN A 54 -15.28 -0.34 -9.16
C GLN A 54 -15.58 -1.80 -8.80
N TRP A 55 -14.66 -2.51 -8.14
CA TRP A 55 -14.88 -3.89 -7.75
C TRP A 55 -16.00 -3.97 -6.70
N PRO A 56 -17.04 -4.80 -6.92
CA PRO A 56 -18.16 -4.87 -5.99
C PRO A 56 -17.72 -5.37 -4.60
N ALA A 57 -17.98 -4.57 -3.55
CA ALA A 57 -17.67 -4.93 -2.17
C ALA A 57 -18.42 -6.20 -1.68
N HIS A 58 -19.54 -6.52 -2.31
CA HIS A 58 -20.40 -7.68 -2.00
C HIS A 58 -20.61 -8.58 -3.23
N GLY A 59 -19.66 -8.60 -4.17
CA GLY A 59 -19.75 -9.49 -5.32
C GLY A 59 -19.46 -10.94 -4.95
N ASP A 60 -20.20 -11.88 -5.55
CA ASP A 60 -19.96 -13.33 -5.42
C ASP A 60 -18.64 -13.80 -6.08
N HIS A 61 -17.88 -12.87 -6.67
CA HIS A 61 -16.63 -13.14 -7.37
C HIS A 61 -15.46 -12.39 -6.73
N ALA A 62 -14.66 -13.13 -5.96
CA ALA A 62 -13.35 -12.68 -5.51
C ALA A 62 -12.39 -12.59 -6.71
N PRO A 63 -11.38 -11.69 -6.67
CA PRO A 63 -10.35 -11.65 -7.69
C PRO A 63 -9.62 -12.99 -7.80
N CYS A 64 -9.50 -13.52 -9.02
CA CYS A 64 -8.74 -14.76 -9.30
C CYS A 64 -7.23 -14.48 -9.40
N VAL A 65 -6.66 -13.89 -8.35
CA VAL A 65 -5.21 -13.65 -8.22
C VAL A 65 -4.63 -14.67 -7.25
N GLU A 66 -3.55 -15.32 -7.65
CA GLU A 66 -2.85 -16.36 -6.87
C GLU A 66 -1.56 -15.83 -6.26
N ALA A 67 -0.84 -14.99 -7.00
CA ALA A 67 0.40 -14.38 -6.55
C ALA A 67 0.48 -12.93 -7.04
N ILE A 68 1.15 -12.12 -6.24
CA ILE A 68 1.48 -10.73 -6.53
C ILE A 68 2.99 -10.64 -6.45
N HIS A 69 3.61 -10.15 -7.51
CA HIS A 69 5.05 -9.91 -7.55
C HIS A 69 5.29 -8.42 -7.72
N VAL A 70 6.36 -7.94 -7.09
CA VAL A 70 6.76 -6.53 -7.14
C VAL A 70 8.16 -6.44 -7.74
N GLU A 71 8.31 -5.60 -8.76
CA GLU A 71 9.59 -5.27 -9.36
C GLU A 71 9.88 -3.78 -9.16
N GLY A 72 11.16 -3.43 -8.99
CA GLY A 72 11.58 -2.05 -8.72
C GLY A 72 11.51 -1.61 -7.25
N ALA A 73 10.99 -2.46 -6.37
CA ALA A 73 11.01 -2.26 -4.91
C ALA A 73 11.30 -3.58 -4.18
N ILE A 74 11.67 -3.49 -2.90
CA ILE A 74 11.94 -4.65 -2.04
C ILE A 74 10.84 -4.76 -1.00
N GLU A 75 10.20 -5.93 -0.93
CA GLU A 75 9.20 -6.22 0.10
C GLU A 75 9.87 -6.40 1.47
N ARG A 76 9.38 -5.65 2.47
CA ARG A 76 9.82 -5.68 3.87
C ARG A 76 8.62 -5.92 4.78
N GLY A 77 7.91 -7.02 4.53
CA GLY A 77 6.62 -7.30 5.17
C GLY A 77 5.52 -6.38 4.61
N PRO A 78 4.81 -5.59 5.43
CA PRO A 78 3.73 -4.71 4.95
C PRO A 78 4.24 -3.42 4.28
N VAL A 79 5.56 -3.22 4.24
CA VAL A 79 6.23 -2.04 3.72
C VAL A 79 6.98 -2.38 2.44
N LEU A 80 6.90 -1.51 1.44
CA LEU A 80 7.76 -1.53 0.26
C LEU A 80 8.94 -0.56 0.44
N ALA A 81 10.14 -1.08 0.25
CA ALA A 81 11.37 -0.31 0.24
C ALA A 81 11.77 0.06 -1.19
N ASP A 82 11.92 1.36 -1.45
CA ASP A 82 12.44 1.94 -2.68
C ASP A 82 13.58 2.90 -2.31
N GLY A 83 14.82 2.42 -2.43
CA GLY A 83 16.02 3.13 -1.98
C GLY A 83 15.94 3.56 -0.51
N ALA A 84 16.02 4.88 -0.27
CA ALA A 84 15.94 5.50 1.06
C ALA A 84 14.50 5.84 1.51
N ALA A 85 13.49 5.34 0.78
CA ALA A 85 12.09 5.55 1.11
C ALA A 85 11.40 4.23 1.48
N ARG A 86 10.39 4.35 2.35
CA ARG A 86 9.47 3.30 2.75
C ARG A 86 8.04 3.71 2.46
N TRP A 87 7.31 2.79 1.86
CA TRP A 87 5.98 3.00 1.37
C TRP A 87 5.04 1.97 1.97
N PHE A 88 3.88 2.41 2.44
CA PHE A 88 2.80 1.52 2.83
C PHE A 88 1.44 2.18 2.61
N VAL A 89 0.38 1.39 2.70
CA VAL A 89 -1.00 1.84 2.59
C VAL A 89 -1.66 1.73 3.96
N SER A 90 -2.40 2.76 4.32
CA SER A 90 -3.25 2.84 5.51
C SER A 90 -4.71 2.93 5.07
N GLU A 91 -5.57 2.14 5.68
CA GLU A 91 -7.03 2.20 5.45
C GLU A 91 -7.68 3.41 6.15
N LEU A 92 -6.92 4.14 6.96
CA LEU A 92 -7.39 5.39 7.57
C LEU A 92 -7.37 6.54 6.54
N GLY A 93 -8.24 7.52 6.74
CA GLY A 93 -8.13 8.83 6.08
C GLY A 93 -6.81 9.53 6.42
N ALA A 94 -6.42 10.54 5.62
CA ALA A 94 -5.09 11.16 5.78
C ALA A 94 -4.85 11.78 7.16
N GLN A 95 -5.83 12.47 7.74
CA GLN A 95 -5.68 13.10 9.06
C GLN A 95 -5.48 12.07 10.18
N ALA A 96 -6.29 10.99 10.17
CA ALA A 96 -6.18 9.90 11.12
C ALA A 96 -4.84 9.14 10.95
N THR A 97 -4.42 8.91 9.70
CA THR A 97 -3.10 8.34 9.39
C THR A 97 -1.97 9.18 9.99
N ILE A 98 -1.97 10.51 9.77
CA ILE A 98 -0.96 11.41 10.34
C ILE A 98 -0.97 11.38 11.86
N ALA A 99 -2.16 11.39 12.48
CA ALA A 99 -2.31 11.34 13.92
C ALA A 99 -1.72 10.05 14.51
N ALA A 100 -2.07 8.89 13.95
CA ALA A 100 -1.57 7.59 14.37
C ALA A 100 -0.04 7.52 14.28
N ILE A 101 0.54 7.95 13.14
CA ILE A 101 2.00 7.95 12.96
C ILE A 101 2.69 8.86 13.95
N ARG A 102 2.14 10.06 14.20
CA ARG A 102 2.73 11.03 15.13
C ARG A 102 2.73 10.48 16.56
N THR A 103 1.63 9.88 17.01
CA THR A 103 1.53 9.26 18.34
C THR A 103 2.52 8.10 18.48
N ALA A 104 2.55 7.20 17.49
CA ALA A 104 3.43 6.03 17.53
C ALA A 104 4.92 6.36 17.55
N ARG A 105 5.29 7.55 17.07
CA ARG A 105 6.69 7.99 16.93
C ARG A 105 7.03 9.17 17.81
N GLU A 106 6.23 9.42 18.85
CA GLU A 106 6.49 10.49 19.81
C GLU A 106 7.86 10.30 20.48
N GLY A 107 8.70 11.34 20.44
CA GLY A 107 10.08 11.29 20.97
C GLY A 107 11.08 10.47 20.15
N GLY A 108 10.66 9.89 19.02
CA GLY A 108 11.54 9.15 18.11
C GLY A 108 12.40 10.07 17.21
N PRO A 109 13.33 9.49 16.43
CA PRO A 109 14.15 10.24 15.48
C PRO A 109 13.29 10.89 14.39
N HIS A 110 13.78 11.99 13.81
CA HIS A 110 13.09 12.65 12.71
C HIS A 110 13.08 11.77 11.44
N VAL A 111 11.91 11.67 10.80
CA VAL A 111 11.70 10.98 9.52
C VAL A 111 10.74 11.83 8.69
N ASP A 112 11.13 12.21 7.47
CA ASP A 112 10.27 12.92 6.52
C ASP A 112 9.12 11.99 6.16
N THR A 113 7.92 12.32 6.66
CA THR A 113 6.72 11.52 6.46
C THR A 113 5.72 12.31 5.64
N ARG A 114 5.28 11.74 4.52
CA ARG A 114 4.28 12.32 3.63
C ARG A 114 3.10 11.37 3.53
N VAL A 115 1.90 11.90 3.64
CA VAL A 115 0.65 11.15 3.54
C VAL A 115 -0.17 11.74 2.40
N ARG A 116 -0.58 10.91 1.45
CA ARG A 116 -1.46 11.28 0.34
C ARG A 116 -2.72 10.42 0.41
N PHE A 117 -3.87 11.07 0.52
CA PHE A 117 -5.15 10.36 0.44
C PHE A 117 -5.50 10.07 -1.03
N ASP A 118 -5.78 8.81 -1.33
CA ASP A 118 -6.36 8.36 -2.58
C ASP A 118 -7.89 8.32 -2.43
N SER A 119 -8.58 9.36 -2.88
CA SER A 119 -10.04 9.46 -2.75
C SER A 119 -10.83 8.48 -3.62
N VAL A 120 -10.21 7.88 -4.64
CA VAL A 120 -10.88 6.90 -5.50
C VAL A 120 -10.87 5.53 -4.84
N LEU A 121 -9.77 5.21 -4.16
CA LEU A 121 -9.59 3.94 -3.45
C LEU A 121 -9.95 4.02 -1.96
N ALA A 122 -10.23 5.22 -1.44
CA ALA A 122 -10.54 5.53 -0.04
C ALA A 122 -9.44 5.08 0.96
N VAL A 123 -8.17 5.14 0.56
CA VAL A 123 -7.01 4.77 1.39
C VAL A 123 -5.95 5.88 1.40
N SER A 124 -5.05 5.87 2.38
CA SER A 124 -3.91 6.77 2.43
C SER A 124 -2.62 6.05 2.06
N VAL A 125 -1.83 6.62 1.15
CA VAL A 125 -0.47 6.16 0.86
C VAL A 125 0.52 6.98 1.68
N VAL A 126 1.40 6.29 2.40
CA VAL A 126 2.42 6.88 3.26
C VAL A 126 3.79 6.66 2.65
N ARG A 127 4.58 7.73 2.58
CA ARG A 127 6.02 7.69 2.27
C ARG A 127 6.80 8.16 3.49
N MET A 128 7.76 7.37 3.94
CA MET A 128 8.70 7.70 5.00
C MET A 128 10.12 7.67 4.45
N ALA A 129 10.92 8.70 4.71
CA ALA A 129 12.32 8.77 4.30
C ALA A 129 13.16 9.44 5.38
N SER A 130 14.44 9.06 5.48
CA SER A 130 15.37 9.68 6.40
C SER A 130 16.78 9.66 5.83
N ASP A 131 17.52 10.75 6.05
CA ASP A 131 18.94 10.87 5.70
C ASP A 131 19.86 10.49 6.89
N SER A 132 19.27 10.27 8.08
CA SER A 132 20.02 10.02 9.32
C SER A 132 19.84 8.61 9.88
N LEU A 133 18.78 7.91 9.48
CA LEU A 133 18.57 6.51 9.84
C LEU A 133 19.18 5.60 8.79
N ASP A 134 19.76 4.48 9.23
CA ASP A 134 20.08 3.39 8.33
C ASP A 134 18.81 2.66 7.85
N SER A 135 19.00 1.73 6.92
CA SER A 135 17.90 1.00 6.30
C SER A 135 17.07 0.22 7.31
N ASP A 136 17.70 -0.43 8.29
CA ASP A 136 17.01 -1.31 9.23
C ASP A 136 16.21 -0.48 10.25
N ALA A 137 16.78 0.63 10.75
CA ALA A 137 16.07 1.55 11.61
C ALA A 137 14.89 2.24 10.89
N LEU A 138 15.03 2.51 9.59
CA LEU A 138 13.94 3.04 8.78
C LEU A 138 12.85 1.97 8.52
N ASP A 139 13.22 0.71 8.29
CA ASP A 139 12.29 -0.43 8.19
C ASP A 139 11.48 -0.57 9.49
N GLU A 140 12.14 -0.51 10.64
CA GLU A 140 11.50 -0.60 11.96
C GLU A 140 10.55 0.58 12.19
N ALA A 141 10.99 1.81 11.90
CA ALA A 141 10.16 3.00 12.04
C ALA A 141 8.92 2.97 11.12
N ALA A 142 9.06 2.49 9.89
CA ALA A 142 7.95 2.34 8.94
C ALA A 142 6.99 1.22 9.35
N THR A 143 7.52 0.10 9.86
CA THR A 143 6.71 -1.01 10.36
C THR A 143 5.90 -0.62 11.59
N LEU A 144 6.50 0.14 12.51
CA LEU A 144 5.81 0.69 13.69
C LEU A 144 4.69 1.64 13.27
N ALA A 145 4.96 2.54 12.32
CA ALA A 145 3.98 3.46 11.77
C ALA A 145 2.79 2.71 11.11
N TYR A 146 3.09 1.70 10.29
CA TYR A 146 2.08 0.82 9.70
C TYR A 146 1.23 0.13 10.77
N ALA A 147 1.87 -0.49 11.77
CA ALA A 147 1.18 -1.21 12.83
C ALA A 147 0.25 -0.30 13.65
N ALA A 148 0.66 0.95 13.91
CA ALA A 148 -0.19 1.93 14.57
C ALA A 148 -1.41 2.30 13.72
N CYS A 149 -1.23 2.55 12.42
CA CYS A 149 -2.37 2.81 11.53
C CYS A 149 -3.33 1.62 11.44
N LEU A 150 -2.81 0.39 11.38
CA LEU A 150 -3.61 -0.82 11.37
C LEU A 150 -4.40 -0.99 12.68
N ALA A 151 -3.76 -0.77 13.83
CA ALA A 151 -4.42 -0.88 15.13
C ALA A 151 -5.59 0.12 15.26
N GLU A 152 -5.38 1.38 14.90
CA GLU A 152 -6.43 2.40 14.91
C GLU A 152 -7.57 2.04 13.95
N HIS A 153 -7.28 1.58 12.74
CA HIS A 153 -8.30 1.13 11.80
C HIS A 153 -9.15 -0.02 12.37
N LEU A 154 -8.52 -1.00 13.02
CA LEU A 154 -9.24 -2.13 13.63
C LEU A 154 -10.11 -1.69 14.82
N ILE A 155 -9.66 -0.72 15.60
CA ILE A 155 -10.44 -0.14 16.71
C ILE A 155 -11.67 0.60 16.17
N ASP A 156 -11.49 1.44 15.14
CA ASP A 156 -12.58 2.16 14.50
C ASP A 156 -13.60 1.19 13.86
N ALA A 157 -13.11 0.16 13.16
CA ALA A 157 -13.96 -0.85 12.55
C ALA A 157 -14.80 -1.62 13.59
N ALA A 158 -14.21 -1.95 14.74
CA ALA A 158 -14.91 -2.62 15.84
C ALA A 158 -15.91 -1.71 16.58
N ALA A 159 -15.72 -0.39 16.55
CA ALA A 159 -16.64 0.57 17.16
C ALA A 159 -17.91 0.80 16.31
N VAL A 160 -17.84 0.49 15.01
CA VAL A 160 -18.94 0.66 14.04
C VAL A 160 -19.74 -0.64 13.84
N SER A 161 -19.20 -1.79 14.28
CA SER A 161 -19.85 -3.12 14.24
C SER A 161 -20.76 -3.37 15.44
#